data_AF-A0A550H7B8-F1
#
_entry.id   AF-A0A550H7B8-F1
#
_cell.length_a   1.000
_cell.length_b   1.000
_cell.length_c   1.000
_cell.angle_alpha   90.00
_cell.angle_beta   90.00
_cell.angle_gamma   90.00
#
_symmetry.space_group_name_H-M   'P 1'
#
loop_
_entity.id
_entity.type
_entity.pdbx_description
1 polymer ?
#
loop_
_entity_poly.entity_id
_entity_poly.type
_entity_poly.pdbx_seq_one_letter_code
_entity_poly.pdbx_strand_id
1 'polypeptide(L)' 'MGFRAKFENAEKALTFNDVLLLPGWTTLEPNDANVMTNVTKNIKLNIPLIASPMDTVTEAEMA' A
#
# COMPACT_ATOMS: atom_id res chain seq x y z
N MET A 1 -14.51 -22.92 -25.05
CA MET A 1 -14.57 -22.75 -23.59
C MET A 1 -15.91 -22.10 -23.24
N GLY A 2 -16.76 -22.74 -22.44
CA GLY A 2 -18.13 -22.28 -22.17
C GLY A 2 -18.20 -21.13 -21.16
N PHE A 3 -19.30 -20.37 -21.15
CA PHE A 3 -19.54 -19.24 -20.23
C PHE A 3 -19.35 -19.60 -18.74
N ARG A 4 -19.74 -20.83 -18.35
CA ARG A 4 -19.58 -21.35 -16.97
C ARG A 4 -18.13 -21.37 -16.49
N ALA A 5 -17.20 -21.67 -17.38
CA ALA A 5 -15.78 -21.72 -17.04
C ALA A 5 -15.23 -20.37 -16.57
N LYS A 6 -15.90 -19.24 -16.87
CA LYS A 6 -15.49 -17.91 -16.38
C LYS A 6 -15.69 -17.75 -14.87
N PHE A 7 -16.72 -18.38 -14.30
CA PHE A 7 -16.98 -18.32 -12.86
C PHE A 7 -16.14 -19.33 -12.10
N GLU A 8 -15.95 -20.53 -12.66
CA GLU A 8 -15.11 -21.57 -12.07
C GLU A 8 -13.64 -21.15 -11.98
N ASN A 9 -13.16 -20.40 -12.98
CA ASN A 9 -11.77 -19.94 -13.04
C ASN A 9 -11.59 -18.46 -12.62
N ALA A 10 -12.59 -17.86 -11.97
CA ALA A 10 -12.45 -16.49 -11.48
C ALA A 10 -11.48 -16.45 -10.28
N GLU A 11 -10.49 -15.57 -10.35
CA GLU A 11 -9.55 -15.38 -9.24
C GLU A 11 -10.23 -14.70 -8.06
N LYS A 12 -9.85 -15.10 -6.85
CA LYS A 12 -10.32 -14.47 -5.61
C LYS A 12 -9.60 -13.14 -5.42
N ALA A 13 -10.37 -12.06 -5.28
CA ALA A 13 -9.87 -10.75 -4.88
C ALA A 13 -10.04 -10.58 -3.36
N LEU A 14 -9.03 -9.96 -2.72
CA LEU A 14 -9.04 -9.60 -1.31
C LEU A 14 -8.88 -8.08 -1.18
N THR A 15 -9.52 -7.48 -0.19
CA THR A 15 -9.31 -6.09 0.24
C THR A 15 -8.64 -6.03 1.61
N PHE A 16 -8.33 -4.83 2.10
CA PHE A 16 -7.62 -4.62 3.37
C PHE A 16 -8.29 -5.30 4.56
N ASN A 17 -9.63 -5.33 4.60
CA ASN A 17 -10.38 -5.92 5.71
C ASN A 17 -10.47 -7.45 5.67
N ASP A 18 -10.04 -8.09 4.57
CA ASP A 18 -10.08 -9.55 4.44
C ASP A 18 -8.84 -10.23 5.02
N VAL A 19 -7.82 -9.45 5.41
CA VAL A 19 -6.50 -9.96 5.81
C VAL A 19 -5.99 -9.32 7.08
N LEU A 20 -5.13 -10.05 7.79
CA LEU A 20 -4.38 -9.57 8.94
C LEU A 20 -2.92 -9.97 8.80
N LEU A 21 -2.00 -9.10 9.21
CA LEU A 21 -0.61 -9.45 9.39
C LEU A 21 -0.48 -10.27 10.68
N LEU A 22 0.04 -11.49 10.58
CA LEU A 22 0.31 -12.32 11.74
C LEU A 22 1.61 -11.85 12.42
N PRO A 23 1.68 -11.86 13.76
CA PRO A 23 2.91 -11.56 14.47
C PRO A 23 4.05 -12.50 14.07
N GLY A 24 5.25 -11.95 13.95
CA GLY A 24 6.49 -12.69 13.70
C GLY A 24 7.57 -12.31 14.71
N TRP A 25 8.57 -13.16 14.88
CA TRP A 25 9.74 -12.84 15.71
C TRP A 25 10.56 -11.73 15.06
N THR A 26 11.07 -10.80 15.87
CA THR A 26 11.92 -9.70 15.42
C THR A 26 12.90 -9.27 16.53
N THR A 27 14.07 -8.77 16.14
CA THR A 27 15.01 -8.06 17.02
C THR A 27 15.02 -6.55 16.76
N LEU A 28 14.18 -6.08 15.84
CA LEU A 28 14.04 -4.67 15.47
C LEU A 28 13.03 -4.01 16.40
N GLU A 29 13.43 -2.91 17.05
CA GLU A 29 12.51 -2.04 17.76
C GLU A 29 11.78 -1.11 16.77
N PRO A 30 10.50 -0.76 17.01
CA PRO A 30 9.72 0.06 16.08
C PRO A 30 10.37 1.42 15.73
N ASN A 31 11.07 2.04 16.69
CA ASN A 31 11.74 3.33 16.47
C ASN A 31 12.97 3.22 15.56
N ASP A 32 13.55 2.03 15.40
CA ASP A 32 14.71 1.78 14.54
C ASP A 32 14.30 1.39 13.11
N ALA A 33 12.99 1.25 12.85
CA ALA A 33 12.48 0.86 11.55
C ALA A 33 12.70 1.98 10.51
N ASN A 34 13.51 1.69 9.48
CA ASN A 34 13.69 2.60 8.36
C ASN A 34 12.51 2.51 7.39
N VAL A 35 11.75 3.60 7.30
CA VAL A 35 10.55 3.73 6.44
C VAL A 35 10.80 4.54 5.17
N MET A 36 12.05 4.89 4.86
CA MET A 36 12.38 5.57 3.60
C MET A 36 12.04 4.69 2.39
N THR A 37 11.49 5.28 1.34
CA THR A 37 11.04 4.55 0.15
C THR A 37 11.30 5.32 -1.15
N ASN A 38 11.32 4.61 -2.28
CA ASN A 38 11.43 5.21 -3.61
C ASN A 38 10.03 5.25 -4.26
N VAL A 39 9.48 6.44 -4.50
CA VAL A 39 8.19 6.59 -5.23
C VAL A 39 8.39 6.52 -6.75
N THR A 40 9.55 6.96 -7.24
CA THR A 40 9.97 6.79 -8.63
C THR A 40 11.42 6.34 -8.68
N LYS A 41 11.96 6.10 -9.89
CA LYS A 41 13.39 5.80 -10.09
C LYS A 41 14.32 6.85 -9.49
N ASN A 42 13.88 8.12 -9.44
CA ASN A 42 14.73 9.26 -9.09
C ASN A 42 14.23 10.04 -7.85
N ILE A 43 13.10 9.66 -7.26
CA ILE A 43 12.50 10.38 -6.13
C ILE A 43 12.42 9.45 -4.92
N LYS A 44 13.11 9.85 -3.85
CA LYS A 44 13.09 9.23 -2.52
C LYS A 44 12.23 10.04 -1.56
N LEU A 45 11.45 9.34 -0.74
CA LEU A 45 10.67 9.90 0.35
C LEU A 45 11.21 9.40 1.68
N ASN A 46 11.22 10.26 2.69
CA ASN A 46 11.61 9.89 4.04
C ASN A 46 10.55 9.01 4.75
N ILE A 47 9.29 9.13 4.31
CA ILE A 47 8.14 8.35 4.77
C ILE A 47 7.30 7.89 3.57
N PRO A 48 6.61 6.73 3.63
CA PRO A 48 5.86 6.18 2.50
C PRO A 48 4.44 6.76 2.40
N LEU A 49 4.33 8.09 2.45
CA LEU A 49 3.05 8.80 2.41
C LEU A 49 3.06 9.87 1.31
N ILE A 50 1.94 9.97 0.58
CA ILE A 50 1.71 10.97 -0.46
C ILE A 50 0.30 11.50 -0.26
N ALA A 51 0.18 12.83 -0.25
CA ALA A 51 -1.10 13.50 -0.20
C ALA A 51 -1.93 13.25 -1.46
N SER A 52 -3.24 13.08 -1.31
CA SER A 52 -4.14 12.88 -2.46
C SER A 52 -4.21 14.16 -3.30
N PRO A 53 -4.10 14.09 -4.64
CA PRO A 53 -4.18 15.26 -5.51
C PRO A 53 -5.64 15.71 -5.69
N MET A 54 -6.25 16.22 -4.61
CA MET A 54 -7.63 16.69 -4.56
C MET A 54 -7.67 18.15 -4.12
N ASP A 55 -8.63 18.90 -4.65
CA ASP A 55 -8.90 20.31 -4.33
C ASP A 55 -9.12 20.58 -2.84
N THR A 56 -9.71 19.61 -2.14
CA THR A 56 -10.04 19.66 -0.71
C THR A 56 -8.96 19.07 0.19
N VAL A 57 -7.84 18.60 -0.39
CA VAL A 57 -6.75 17.94 0.35
C VAL A 57 -5.43 18.68 0.15
N THR A 58 -5.01 18.90 -1.09
CA THR A 58 -3.66 19.38 -1.40
C THR A 58 -3.70 20.70 -2.15
N GLU A 59 -3.38 21.77 -1.45
CA GLU A 59 -3.00 23.07 -2.01
C GLU A 59 -1.57 23.45 -1.57
N ALA A 60 -1.13 24.66 -1.89
CA ALA A 60 0.24 25.12 -1.64
C ALA A 60 0.66 25.10 -0.16
N GLU A 61 -0.28 25.26 0.78
CA GLU A 61 0.03 25.21 2.22
C GLU A 61 0.28 23.78 2.73
N MET A 62 -0.27 22.78 2.04
CA MET A 62 -0.12 21.37 2.44
C MET A 62 1.17 20.74 1.90
N ALA A 63 1.60 21.17 0.71
CA ALA A 63 2.73 20.60 -0.03
C ALA A 63 4.09 21.06 0.51
#